data_AF-A0A1S3SUH5-F1
#
_entry.id   AF-A0A1S3SUH5-F1
#
_cell.length_a   1.000
_cell.length_b   1.000
_cell.length_c   1.000
_cell.angle_alpha   90.00
_cell.angle_beta   90.00
_cell.angle_gamma   90.00
#
_symmetry.space_group_name_H-M   'P 1'
#
loop_
_entity.id
_entity.type
_entity.pdbx_description
1 polymer ?
#
loop_
_entity_poly.entity_id
_entity_poly.type
_entity_poly.pdbx_seq_one_letter_code
_entity_poly.pdbx_strand_id
1 'polypeptide(L)'
;MEMDSTQDGLDIVTKPIIILGTATRDRRFLHWVGQVLKLKWLKNKSQEEVKVMIGEMLPSFACGCVENNDFLSLQEILERMDVNCGDYDGTTPLHKACEKGRLDMVKYLMGKGASTQLKDRFGYTPLHLAIKNRHFDIIRILRLKGAPLSLELVRIGLELIKVVQNKDYQLLQAWYLSGVNLDQSDYNGRTALHIAVRLRERTMVSRLLEYGATPLERDIWGWTAVDEAQHNLPSILTLFHPFT
;
A
#
# COMPACT_ATOMS: atom_id res chain seq x y z
N MET A 1 -1.79 -65.39 -17.85
CA MET A 1 -3.00 -64.73 -18.38
C MET A 1 -3.99 -64.77 -17.23
N GLU A 2 -4.44 -63.68 -16.62
CA GLU A 2 -4.65 -62.27 -17.01
C GLU A 2 -4.23 -61.39 -15.81
N MET A 3 -3.52 -60.27 -15.94
CA MET A 3 -3.93 -58.93 -16.40
C MET A 3 -5.20 -58.36 -15.74
N ASP A 4 -4.95 -57.66 -14.63
CA ASP A 4 -5.34 -56.28 -14.32
C ASP A 4 -6.83 -55.86 -14.36
N SER A 5 -7.32 -55.38 -13.22
CA SER A 5 -7.99 -54.08 -13.15
C SER A 5 -7.92 -53.57 -11.71
N THR A 6 -6.76 -52.96 -11.43
CA THR A 6 -6.54 -52.14 -10.25
C THR A 6 -7.49 -50.94 -10.23
N GLN A 7 -8.26 -50.87 -9.14
CA GLN A 7 -8.63 -49.67 -8.40
C GLN A 7 -8.93 -48.39 -9.20
N ASP A 8 -10.21 -48.04 -9.20
CA ASP A 8 -10.73 -46.67 -9.21
C ASP A 8 -10.21 -45.89 -7.97
N GLY A 9 -8.92 -45.55 -8.00
CA GLY A 9 -8.30 -44.60 -7.10
C GLY A 9 -8.51 -43.20 -7.67
N LEU A 10 -9.51 -42.49 -7.16
CA LEU A 10 -9.77 -41.08 -7.50
C LEU A 10 -8.51 -40.25 -7.21
N ASP A 11 -7.77 -39.93 -8.26
CA ASP A 11 -6.43 -39.37 -8.18
C ASP A 11 -6.47 -37.86 -7.94
N ILE A 12 -6.50 -37.50 -6.66
CA ILE A 12 -6.50 -36.11 -6.18
C ILE A 12 -5.12 -35.46 -6.45
N VAL A 13 -4.12 -36.17 -6.98
CA VAL A 13 -2.83 -35.60 -7.39
C VAL A 13 -2.87 -35.07 -8.82
N THR A 14 -3.70 -35.65 -9.70
CA THR A 14 -3.79 -35.22 -11.11
C THR A 14 -4.89 -34.18 -11.37
N LYS A 15 -5.82 -33.96 -10.42
CA LYS A 15 -6.97 -33.04 -10.59
C LYS A 15 -7.15 -31.81 -9.65
N PRO A 16 -6.14 -31.23 -8.95
CA PRO A 16 -6.31 -29.91 -8.31
C PRO A 16 -5.63 -28.72 -9.00
N ILE A 17 -4.89 -28.92 -10.10
CA ILE A 17 -4.20 -27.81 -10.79
C ILE A 17 -4.91 -27.39 -12.08
N ILE A 18 -5.58 -28.34 -12.75
CA ILE A 18 -6.29 -28.10 -14.02
C ILE A 18 -7.51 -27.20 -13.85
N ILE A 19 -8.10 -27.16 -12.64
CA ILE A 19 -9.29 -26.33 -12.35
C ILE A 19 -8.92 -24.84 -12.23
N LEU A 20 -7.65 -24.49 -11.99
CA LEU A 20 -7.13 -23.12 -11.98
C LEU A 20 -6.71 -22.65 -13.39
N GLY A 21 -7.57 -22.81 -14.40
CA GLY A 21 -7.44 -22.09 -15.68
C GLY A 21 -6.18 -22.39 -16.50
N THR A 22 -6.25 -23.44 -17.31
CA THR A 22 -5.25 -23.74 -18.33
C THR A 22 -5.44 -22.86 -19.56
N ALA A 23 -4.69 -21.76 -19.67
CA ALA A 23 -4.05 -21.28 -20.90
C ALA A 23 -3.51 -19.86 -20.71
N THR A 24 -2.43 -19.70 -19.95
CA THR A 24 -1.36 -18.67 -20.05
C THR A 24 -0.76 -18.47 -18.66
N ARG A 25 0.23 -19.30 -18.28
CA ARG A 25 0.98 -19.03 -17.05
C ARG A 25 2.45 -19.23 -17.26
N ASP A 26 3.22 -18.25 -16.81
CA ASP A 26 4.68 -18.24 -16.81
C ASP A 26 5.22 -19.58 -16.27
N ARG A 27 6.20 -20.14 -16.98
CA ARG A 27 6.89 -21.40 -16.62
C ARG A 27 7.39 -21.37 -15.17
N ARG A 28 7.71 -20.18 -14.63
CA ARG A 28 8.12 -19.99 -13.24
C ARG A 28 6.99 -20.22 -12.24
N PHE A 29 5.78 -19.75 -12.52
CA PHE A 29 4.62 -19.95 -11.66
C PHE A 29 4.26 -21.44 -11.54
N LEU A 30 4.17 -22.13 -12.69
CA LEU A 30 3.93 -23.57 -12.74
C LEU A 30 5.06 -24.37 -12.09
N HIS A 31 6.31 -23.92 -12.25
CA HIS A 31 7.46 -24.53 -11.60
C HIS A 31 7.43 -24.36 -10.08
N TRP A 32 7.05 -23.20 -9.56
CA TRP A 32 7.01 -22.91 -8.12
C TRP A 32 5.87 -23.65 -7.41
N VAL A 33 4.65 -23.59 -7.95
CA VAL A 33 3.51 -24.39 -7.46
C VAL A 33 3.85 -25.88 -7.52
N GLY A 34 4.46 -26.32 -8.62
CA GLY A 34 4.94 -27.69 -8.79
C GLY A 34 6.03 -28.08 -7.79
N GLN A 35 6.94 -27.18 -7.41
CA GLN A 35 7.98 -27.41 -6.40
C GLN A 35 7.38 -27.56 -5.01
N VAL A 36 6.48 -26.63 -4.61
CA VAL A 36 5.80 -26.67 -3.31
C VAL A 36 5.02 -27.98 -3.15
N LEU A 37 4.23 -28.35 -4.16
CA LEU A 37 3.44 -29.58 -4.15
C LEU A 37 4.28 -30.87 -4.25
N LYS A 38 5.50 -30.81 -4.80
CA LYS A 38 6.42 -31.96 -4.93
C LYS A 38 7.23 -32.26 -3.67
N LEU A 39 7.20 -31.41 -2.66
CA LEU A 39 7.97 -31.65 -1.45
C LEU A 39 7.47 -32.94 -0.75
N LYS A 40 8.39 -33.90 -0.53
CA LYS A 40 8.09 -35.24 0.01
C LYS A 40 7.26 -35.23 1.32
N TRP A 41 7.27 -34.14 2.06
CA TRP A 41 6.52 -34.00 3.32
C TRP A 41 5.01 -33.81 3.11
N LEU A 42 4.55 -33.26 1.98
CA LEU A 42 3.10 -33.14 1.65
C LEU A 42 2.45 -34.50 1.36
N LYS A 43 3.23 -35.48 0.89
CA LYS A 43 2.73 -36.84 0.60
C LYS A 43 2.19 -37.56 1.82
N ASN A 44 2.61 -37.16 3.01
CA ASN A 44 2.22 -37.76 4.29
C ASN A 44 1.19 -36.90 5.04
N LYS A 45 0.66 -35.85 4.40
CA LYS A 45 -0.33 -34.93 4.99
C LYS A 45 -1.73 -35.29 4.54
N SER A 46 -2.70 -35.09 5.43
CA SER A 46 -4.11 -35.30 5.13
C SER A 46 -4.61 -34.28 4.10
N GLN A 47 -5.66 -34.64 3.35
CA GLN A 47 -6.34 -33.75 2.41
C GLN A 47 -6.69 -32.39 3.03
N GLU A 48 -7.13 -32.40 4.29
CA GLU A 48 -7.51 -31.18 5.00
C GLU A 48 -6.30 -30.31 5.34
N GLU A 49 -5.18 -30.90 5.79
CA GLU A 49 -3.93 -30.16 6.02
C GLU A 49 -3.38 -29.54 4.74
N VAL A 50 -3.45 -30.25 3.61
CA VAL A 50 -3.02 -29.72 2.31
C VAL A 50 -3.92 -28.57 1.86
N LYS A 51 -5.23 -28.68 2.06
CA LYS A 51 -6.20 -27.64 1.71
C LYS A 51 -6.02 -26.38 2.55
N VAL A 52 -5.81 -26.52 3.86
CA VAL A 52 -5.50 -25.41 4.77
C VAL A 52 -4.23 -24.69 4.32
N MET A 53 -3.17 -25.45 4.04
CA MET A 53 -1.88 -24.90 3.64
C MET A 53 -1.91 -24.21 2.28
N ILE A 54 -2.65 -24.76 1.30
CA ILE A 54 -2.91 -24.06 0.04
C ILE A 54 -3.69 -22.78 0.31
N GLY A 55 -4.72 -22.83 1.17
CA GLY A 55 -5.50 -21.67 1.59
C GLY A 55 -4.65 -20.54 2.17
N GLU A 56 -3.64 -20.87 2.98
CA GLU A 56 -2.67 -19.91 3.54
C GLU A 56 -1.70 -19.34 2.48
N MET A 57 -1.45 -20.05 1.38
CA MET A 57 -0.56 -19.61 0.30
C MET A 57 -1.27 -18.81 -0.80
N LEU A 58 -2.58 -18.98 -0.99
CA LEU A 58 -3.38 -18.25 -1.98
C LEU A 58 -3.22 -16.71 -1.91
N PRO A 59 -3.17 -16.06 -0.73
CA PRO A 59 -2.91 -14.63 -0.65
C PRO A 59 -1.56 -14.23 -1.25
N SER A 60 -0.51 -14.99 -0.93
CA SER A 60 0.84 -14.79 -1.48
C SER A 60 0.85 -14.94 -3.01
N PHE A 61 0.12 -15.93 -3.54
CA PHE A 61 -0.04 -16.11 -4.98
C PHE A 61 -0.78 -14.96 -5.64
N ALA A 62 -1.90 -14.50 -5.05
CA ALA A 62 -2.65 -13.37 -5.55
C ALA A 62 -1.79 -12.10 -5.58
N CYS A 63 -1.01 -11.83 -4.53
CA CYS A 63 -0.01 -10.76 -4.51
C CYS A 63 1.04 -10.92 -5.62
N GLY A 64 1.55 -12.14 -5.83
CA GLY A 64 2.47 -12.43 -6.93
C GLY A 64 1.87 -12.19 -8.33
N CYS A 65 0.59 -12.51 -8.54
CA CYS A 65 -0.12 -12.20 -9.78
C CYS A 65 -0.21 -10.69 -10.01
N VAL A 66 -0.53 -9.92 -8.97
CA VAL A 66 -0.56 -8.45 -9.06
C VAL A 66 0.80 -7.85 -9.40
N GLU A 67 1.87 -8.36 -8.78
CA GLU A 67 3.24 -7.91 -9.05
C GLU A 67 3.63 -8.13 -10.51
N ASN A 68 3.31 -9.31 -11.05
CA ASN A 68 3.58 -9.69 -12.44
C ASN A 68 2.56 -9.15 -13.45
N ASN A 69 1.56 -8.37 -13.01
CA ASN A 69 0.46 -7.88 -13.84
C ASN A 69 -0.37 -8.99 -14.51
N ASP A 70 -0.45 -10.16 -13.88
CA ASP A 70 -1.22 -11.30 -14.35
C ASP A 70 -2.68 -11.20 -13.86
N PHE A 71 -3.50 -10.51 -14.64
CA PHE A 71 -4.89 -10.26 -14.30
C PHE A 71 -5.73 -11.54 -14.30
N LEU A 72 -5.59 -12.39 -15.32
CA LEU A 72 -6.39 -13.61 -15.46
C LEU A 72 -6.18 -14.55 -14.27
N SER A 73 -4.92 -14.78 -13.89
CA SER A 73 -4.61 -15.63 -12.73
C SER A 73 -5.12 -15.03 -11.42
N LEU A 74 -5.06 -13.71 -11.28
CA LEU A 74 -5.63 -13.02 -10.12
C LEU A 74 -7.14 -13.25 -10.03
N GLN A 75 -7.88 -13.15 -11.14
CA GLN A 75 -9.33 -13.35 -11.12
C GLN A 75 -9.70 -14.75 -10.61
N GLU A 76 -9.04 -15.78 -11.10
CA GLU A 76 -9.31 -17.16 -10.71
C GLU A 76 -8.95 -17.48 -9.26
N ILE A 77 -7.84 -16.92 -8.75
CA ILE A 77 -7.44 -17.11 -7.36
C ILE A 77 -8.50 -16.48 -6.44
N LEU A 78 -9.01 -15.29 -6.80
CA LEU A 78 -10.02 -14.57 -6.01
C LEU A 78 -11.42 -15.22 -6.03
N GLU A 79 -11.69 -16.17 -6.93
CA GLU A 79 -12.91 -16.99 -6.85
C GLU A 79 -12.87 -18.02 -5.72
N ARG A 80 -11.66 -18.31 -5.19
CA ARG A 80 -11.41 -19.40 -4.23
C ARG A 80 -10.89 -18.91 -2.88
N MET A 81 -10.77 -17.59 -2.71
CA MET A 81 -10.20 -16.94 -1.54
C MET A 81 -10.97 -15.65 -1.26
N ASP A 82 -11.12 -15.28 0.00
CA ASP A 82 -11.57 -13.93 0.36
C ASP A 82 -10.51 -12.91 -0.07
N VAL A 83 -10.92 -11.91 -0.87
CA VAL A 83 -10.07 -10.81 -1.36
C VAL A 83 -9.35 -10.04 -0.23
N ASN A 84 -9.86 -10.14 0.99
CA ASN A 84 -9.31 -9.48 2.18
C ASN A 84 -8.27 -10.31 2.94
N CYS A 85 -8.06 -11.57 2.56
CA CYS A 85 -6.99 -12.37 3.14
C CYS A 85 -5.62 -11.79 2.75
N GLY A 86 -4.76 -11.59 3.74
CA GLY A 86 -3.38 -11.15 3.56
C GLY A 86 -2.41 -12.33 3.51
N ASP A 87 -1.24 -12.11 2.93
CA ASP A 87 -0.11 -13.04 3.03
C ASP A 87 0.48 -13.07 4.46
N TYR A 88 1.61 -13.75 4.64
CA TYR A 88 2.30 -13.84 5.94
C TYR A 88 2.66 -12.47 6.55
N ASP A 89 2.75 -11.42 5.73
CA ASP A 89 3.00 -10.06 6.19
C ASP A 89 1.71 -9.25 6.40
N GLY A 90 0.54 -9.87 6.24
CA GLY A 90 -0.75 -9.19 6.22
C GLY A 90 -1.00 -8.40 4.94
N THR A 91 -0.16 -8.58 3.92
CA THR A 91 -0.29 -7.86 2.64
C THR A 91 -1.40 -8.49 1.83
N THR A 92 -2.47 -7.73 1.59
CA THR A 92 -3.55 -8.17 0.71
C THR A 92 -3.23 -7.87 -0.77
N PRO A 93 -3.93 -8.49 -1.74
CA PRO A 93 -3.75 -8.16 -3.15
C PRO A 93 -3.95 -6.67 -3.45
N LEU A 94 -4.83 -5.98 -2.70
CA LEU A 94 -5.06 -4.55 -2.84
C LEU A 94 -3.85 -3.72 -2.38
N HIS A 95 -3.17 -4.12 -1.30
CA HIS A 95 -1.91 -3.49 -0.88
C HIS A 95 -0.89 -3.54 -2.02
N LYS A 96 -0.69 -4.74 -2.59
CA LYS A 96 0.27 -4.94 -3.68
C LYS A 96 -0.11 -4.16 -4.94
N ALA A 97 -1.40 -4.07 -5.27
CA ALA A 97 -1.87 -3.34 -6.45
C ALA A 97 -1.62 -1.82 -6.30
N CYS A 98 -1.84 -1.29 -5.09
CA CYS A 98 -1.57 0.09 -4.75
C CYS A 98 -0.06 0.39 -4.71
N GLU A 99 0.76 -0.52 -4.21
CA GLU A 99 2.23 -0.40 -4.22
C GLU A 99 2.79 -0.33 -5.65
N LYS A 100 2.30 -1.22 -6.53
CA LYS A 100 2.80 -1.37 -7.91
C LYS A 100 2.16 -0.43 -8.92
N GLY A 101 1.17 0.37 -8.53
CA GLY A 101 0.53 1.31 -9.43
C GLY A 101 -0.44 0.67 -10.43
N ARG A 102 -0.97 -0.52 -10.14
CA ARG A 102 -1.83 -1.28 -11.07
C ARG A 102 -3.27 -0.80 -10.99
N LEU A 103 -3.57 0.33 -11.62
CA LEU A 103 -4.88 1.00 -11.55
C LEU A 103 -6.06 0.07 -11.87
N ASP A 104 -5.96 -0.73 -12.93
CA ASP A 104 -7.05 -1.63 -13.36
C ASP A 104 -7.29 -2.75 -12.34
N MET A 105 -6.21 -3.28 -11.75
CA MET A 105 -6.31 -4.26 -10.66
C MET A 105 -6.86 -3.64 -9.39
N VAL A 106 -6.49 -2.40 -9.04
CA VAL A 106 -7.10 -1.69 -7.91
C VAL A 106 -8.61 -1.57 -8.10
N LYS A 107 -9.06 -1.08 -9.26
CA LYS A 107 -10.50 -0.96 -9.57
C LYS A 107 -11.21 -2.31 -9.49
N TYR A 108 -10.61 -3.36 -10.04
CA TYR A 108 -11.17 -4.71 -10.02
C TYR A 108 -11.28 -5.26 -8.58
N LEU A 109 -10.20 -5.18 -7.79
CA LEU A 109 -10.16 -5.65 -6.41
C LEU A 109 -11.19 -4.92 -5.54
N MET A 110 -11.30 -3.59 -5.69
CA MET A 110 -12.34 -2.81 -5.00
C MET A 110 -13.74 -3.22 -5.43
N GLY A 111 -13.95 -3.51 -6.73
CA GLY A 111 -15.22 -4.06 -7.24
C GLY A 111 -15.57 -5.42 -6.67
N LYS A 112 -14.58 -6.20 -6.22
CA LYS A 112 -14.74 -7.48 -5.51
C LYS A 112 -14.91 -7.34 -4.00
N GLY A 113 -14.94 -6.12 -3.47
CA GLY A 113 -15.12 -5.87 -2.03
C GLY A 113 -13.83 -5.85 -1.22
N ALA A 114 -12.68 -5.60 -1.86
CA ALA A 114 -11.42 -5.41 -1.13
C ALA A 114 -11.49 -4.21 -0.18
N SER A 115 -11.13 -4.43 1.08
CA SER A 115 -11.08 -3.43 2.13
C SER A 115 -9.85 -2.54 1.98
N THR A 116 -10.07 -1.23 1.97
CA THR A 116 -9.01 -0.20 1.91
C THR A 116 -8.39 0.10 3.28
N GLN A 117 -8.87 -0.56 4.34
CA GLN A 117 -8.60 -0.23 5.75
C GLN A 117 -7.64 -1.20 6.41
N LEU A 118 -7.47 -2.37 5.81
CA LEU A 118 -6.59 -3.39 6.36
C LEU A 118 -5.17 -2.85 6.42
N LYS A 119 -4.48 -3.20 7.50
CA LYS A 119 -3.09 -2.84 7.73
C LYS A 119 -2.23 -4.07 7.55
N ASP A 120 -1.12 -3.92 6.86
CA ASP A 120 -0.05 -4.90 6.89
C ASP A 120 0.65 -4.91 8.26
N ARG A 121 1.61 -5.84 8.44
CA ARG A 121 2.41 -5.97 9.66
C ARG A 121 3.22 -4.71 10.03
N PHE A 122 3.40 -3.77 9.11
CA PHE A 122 4.12 -2.51 9.31
C PHE A 122 3.17 -1.33 9.60
N GLY A 123 1.87 -1.60 9.65
CA GLY A 123 0.82 -0.62 9.89
C GLY A 123 0.42 0.17 8.64
N TYR A 124 0.87 -0.22 7.44
CA TYR A 124 0.50 0.44 6.20
C TYR A 124 -0.82 -0.11 5.67
N THR A 125 -1.71 0.80 5.27
CA THR A 125 -2.89 0.49 4.46
C THR A 125 -2.59 0.62 2.97
N PRO A 126 -3.46 0.14 2.06
CA PRO A 126 -3.25 0.31 0.61
C PRO A 126 -3.04 1.77 0.20
N LEU A 127 -3.73 2.72 0.83
CA LEU A 127 -3.55 4.15 0.56
C LEU A 127 -2.13 4.64 0.88
N HIS A 128 -1.52 4.14 1.97
CA HIS A 128 -0.14 4.49 2.32
C HIS A 128 0.84 4.04 1.25
N LEU A 129 0.67 2.83 0.74
CA LEU A 129 1.53 2.28 -0.32
C LEU A 129 1.37 3.06 -1.62
N ALA A 130 0.16 3.51 -1.97
CA ALA A 130 -0.08 4.37 -3.11
C ALA A 130 0.61 5.75 -2.96
N ILE A 131 0.54 6.36 -1.76
CA ILE A 131 1.21 7.63 -1.44
C ILE A 131 2.73 7.49 -1.53
N LYS A 132 3.30 6.50 -0.85
CA LYS A 132 4.75 6.24 -0.81
C LYS A 132 5.35 6.05 -2.21
N ASN A 133 4.60 5.39 -3.09
CA ASN A 133 5.01 5.13 -4.47
C ASN A 133 4.48 6.14 -5.50
N ARG A 134 3.82 7.23 -5.05
CA ARG A 134 3.39 8.39 -5.87
C ARG A 134 2.37 8.05 -6.96
N HIS A 135 1.52 7.07 -6.72
CA HIS A 135 0.48 6.66 -7.68
C HIS A 135 -0.76 7.55 -7.56
N PHE A 136 -0.66 8.79 -8.05
CA PHE A 136 -1.68 9.85 -7.87
C PHE A 136 -3.10 9.46 -8.29
N ASP A 137 -3.24 8.71 -9.39
CA ASP A 137 -4.56 8.27 -9.87
C ASP A 137 -5.22 7.29 -8.89
N ILE A 138 -4.43 6.41 -8.29
CA ILE A 138 -4.89 5.45 -7.28
C ILE A 138 -5.24 6.19 -5.99
N ILE A 139 -4.42 7.16 -5.56
CA ILE A 139 -4.68 7.98 -4.36
C ILE A 139 -6.04 8.66 -4.49
N ARG A 140 -6.33 9.28 -5.64
CA ARG A 140 -7.62 9.93 -5.91
C ARG A 140 -8.79 8.96 -5.81
N ILE A 141 -8.68 7.77 -6.42
CA ILE A 141 -9.74 6.75 -6.38
C ILE A 141 -9.97 6.26 -4.95
N LEU A 142 -8.91 5.93 -4.21
CA LEU A 142 -9.02 5.46 -2.83
C LEU A 142 -9.64 6.52 -1.93
N ARG A 143 -9.25 7.80 -2.10
CA ARG A 143 -9.83 8.92 -1.34
C ARG A 143 -11.31 9.13 -1.66
N LEU A 144 -11.70 9.07 -2.94
CA LEU A 144 -13.12 9.14 -3.35
C LEU A 144 -13.97 8.01 -2.76
N LYS A 145 -13.35 6.85 -2.53
CA LYS A 145 -14.00 5.69 -1.91
C LYS A 145 -13.93 5.72 -0.38
N GLY A 146 -13.49 6.83 0.21
CA GLY A 146 -13.51 7.05 1.64
C GLY A 146 -12.45 6.25 2.39
N ALA A 147 -11.34 5.88 1.76
CA ALA A 147 -10.21 5.25 2.46
C ALA A 147 -9.55 6.28 3.40
N PRO A 148 -9.68 6.18 4.74
CA PRO A 148 -8.90 6.98 5.66
C PRO A 148 -7.42 6.63 5.59
N LEU A 149 -6.64 7.63 5.95
CA LEU A 149 -5.25 7.43 6.29
C LEU A 149 -5.13 7.11 7.78
N SER A 150 -4.80 5.87 8.11
CA SER A 150 -4.63 5.42 9.50
C SER A 150 -3.17 5.18 9.86
N LEU A 151 -2.38 6.26 9.95
CA LEU A 151 -1.07 6.27 10.63
C LEU A 151 -1.22 6.89 12.01
N GLU A 152 -0.26 6.60 12.89
CA GLU A 152 -0.10 7.41 14.10
C GLU A 152 0.19 8.85 13.72
N LEU A 153 -0.47 9.79 14.40
CA LEU A 153 -0.45 11.20 14.06
C LEU A 153 0.98 11.77 14.05
N VAL A 154 1.79 11.40 15.05
CA VAL A 154 3.22 11.76 15.15
C VAL A 154 4.01 11.26 13.94
N ARG A 155 3.70 10.06 13.45
CA ARG A 155 4.40 9.48 12.28
C ARG A 155 4.09 10.25 11.00
N ILE A 156 2.88 10.79 10.85
CA ILE A 156 2.52 11.67 9.72
C ILE A 156 3.36 12.96 9.78
N GLY A 157 3.40 13.63 10.93
CA GLY A 157 4.19 14.85 11.09
C GLY A 157 5.67 14.65 10.76
N LEU A 158 6.26 13.54 11.24
CA LEU A 158 7.64 13.17 10.93
C LEU A 158 7.89 12.93 9.43
N GLU A 159 6.99 12.21 8.75
CA GLU A 159 7.12 11.96 7.30
C GLU A 159 6.95 13.25 6.50
N LEU A 160 6.03 14.15 6.88
CA LEU A 160 5.88 15.46 6.26
C LEU A 160 7.14 16.33 6.42
N ILE A 161 7.77 16.30 7.59
CA ILE A 161 9.05 16.99 7.82
C ILE A 161 10.14 16.43 6.92
N LYS A 162 10.22 15.11 6.79
CA LYS A 162 11.21 14.44 5.94
C LYS A 162 11.01 14.80 4.46
N VAL A 163 9.76 14.92 4.02
CA VAL A 163 9.39 15.41 2.68
C VAL A 163 9.95 16.80 2.42
N VAL A 164 9.83 17.71 3.39
CA VAL A 164 10.38 19.07 3.29
C VAL A 164 11.91 19.06 3.23
N GLN A 165 12.56 18.31 4.13
CA GLN A 165 14.03 18.19 4.18
C GLN A 165 14.62 17.66 2.87
N ASN A 166 13.96 16.66 2.27
CA ASN A 166 14.38 16.05 1.01
C ASN A 166 13.92 16.83 -0.24
N LYS A 167 13.19 17.95 -0.06
CA LYS A 167 12.58 18.74 -1.14
C LYS A 167 11.68 17.90 -2.05
N ASP A 168 10.94 16.97 -1.46
CA ASP A 168 10.14 15.99 -2.18
C ASP A 168 8.73 16.50 -2.50
N TYR A 169 8.67 17.39 -3.49
CA TYR A 169 7.42 18.05 -3.87
C TYR A 169 6.32 17.10 -4.38
N GLN A 170 6.71 15.98 -4.99
CA GLN A 170 5.75 15.00 -5.51
C GLN A 170 5.12 14.21 -4.36
N LEU A 171 5.91 13.80 -3.37
CA LEU A 171 5.36 13.14 -2.19
C LEU A 171 4.49 14.11 -1.40
N LEU A 172 4.89 15.38 -1.27
CA LEU A 172 4.04 16.42 -0.68
C LEU A 172 2.67 16.54 -1.39
N GLN A 173 2.68 16.56 -2.73
CA GLN A 173 1.45 16.57 -3.52
C GLN A 173 0.59 15.32 -3.29
N ALA A 174 1.21 14.15 -3.13
CA ALA A 174 0.50 12.91 -2.83
C ALA A 174 -0.19 12.98 -1.46
N TRP A 175 0.50 13.49 -0.44
CA TRP A 175 -0.05 13.74 0.89
C TRP A 175 -1.23 14.72 0.85
N TYR A 176 -1.09 15.83 0.12
CA TYR A 176 -2.19 16.78 -0.10
C TYR A 176 -3.41 16.13 -0.78
N LEU A 177 -3.21 15.41 -1.89
CA LEU A 177 -4.31 14.74 -2.61
C LEU A 177 -4.99 13.65 -1.77
N SER A 178 -4.27 13.04 -0.84
CA SER A 178 -4.84 12.11 0.12
C SER A 178 -5.70 12.79 1.20
N GLY A 179 -5.70 14.12 1.27
CA GLY A 179 -6.47 14.93 2.21
C GLY A 179 -5.95 14.85 3.64
N VAL A 180 -4.62 14.79 3.79
CA VAL A 180 -3.94 14.78 5.08
C VAL A 180 -3.81 16.21 5.59
N ASN A 181 -4.03 16.39 6.90
CA ASN A 181 -3.73 17.64 7.55
C ASN A 181 -2.21 17.88 7.50
N LEU A 182 -1.77 18.98 6.89
CA LEU A 182 -0.35 19.31 6.74
C LEU A 182 0.26 19.96 7.99
N ASP A 183 -0.59 20.28 8.98
CA ASP A 183 -0.19 20.91 10.24
C ASP A 183 0.20 19.89 11.31
N GLN A 184 0.41 18.62 10.93
CA GLN A 184 0.91 17.60 11.85
C GLN A 184 2.36 17.87 12.25
N SER A 185 2.61 17.79 13.56
CA SER A 185 3.88 18.12 14.16
C SER A 185 4.75 16.90 14.47
N ASP A 186 6.05 17.13 14.59
CA ASP A 186 6.95 16.18 15.26
C ASP A 186 6.78 16.22 16.79
N TYR A 187 7.67 15.51 17.48
CA TYR A 187 7.79 15.48 18.94
C TYR A 187 8.13 16.83 19.58
N ASN A 188 8.55 17.83 18.81
CA ASN A 188 8.83 19.18 19.27
C ASN A 188 7.73 20.19 18.89
N GLY A 189 6.56 19.73 18.41
CA GLY A 189 5.51 20.64 17.94
C GLY A 189 5.85 21.35 16.61
N ARG A 190 6.95 20.98 15.94
CA ARG A 190 7.33 21.59 14.67
C ARG A 190 6.53 20.98 13.54
N THR A 191 5.89 21.82 12.73
CA THR A 191 5.21 21.39 11.50
C THR A 191 6.15 21.41 10.29
N ALA A 192 5.69 20.87 9.16
CA ALA A 192 6.41 20.94 7.88
C ALA A 192 6.77 22.39 7.49
N LEU A 193 5.92 23.35 7.84
CA LEU A 193 6.11 24.76 7.51
C LEU A 193 7.24 25.41 8.33
N HIS A 194 7.37 25.09 9.62
CA HIS A 194 8.51 25.50 10.46
C HIS A 194 9.84 25.06 9.82
N ILE A 195 9.90 23.79 9.39
CA ILE A 195 11.09 23.24 8.77
C ILE A 195 11.40 23.92 7.42
N ALA A 196 10.38 24.18 6.60
CA ALA A 196 10.57 24.83 5.30
C ALA A 196 11.15 26.25 5.45
N VAL A 197 10.65 27.02 6.43
CA VAL A 197 11.17 28.34 6.78
C VAL A 197 12.62 28.27 7.25
N ARG A 198 12.93 27.36 8.18
CA ARG A 198 14.29 27.15 8.72
C ARG A 198 15.31 26.80 7.63
N LEU A 199 14.90 25.96 6.68
CA LEU A 199 15.72 25.58 5.52
C LEU A 199 15.83 26.67 4.45
N ARG A 200 15.09 27.78 4.59
CA ARG A 200 15.02 28.91 3.65
C ARG A 200 14.49 28.54 2.27
N GLU A 201 13.62 27.53 2.20
CA GLU A 201 13.08 27.02 0.93
C GLU A 201 11.77 27.74 0.56
N ARG A 202 11.88 28.92 -0.05
CA ARG A 202 10.73 29.76 -0.44
C ARG A 202 9.67 28.99 -1.26
N THR A 203 10.09 28.17 -2.22
CA THR A 203 9.17 27.39 -3.07
C THR A 203 8.40 26.36 -2.27
N MET A 204 9.04 25.74 -1.27
CA MET A 204 8.38 24.77 -0.40
C MET A 204 7.36 25.45 0.52
N VAL A 205 7.71 26.62 1.06
CA VAL A 205 6.79 27.46 1.84
C VAL A 205 5.54 27.81 1.02
N SER A 206 5.72 28.29 -0.22
CA SER A 206 4.59 28.61 -1.12
C SER A 206 3.68 27.40 -1.33
N ARG A 207 4.26 26.23 -1.65
CA ARG A 207 3.48 25.01 -1.90
C ARG A 207 2.74 24.50 -0.67
N LEU A 208 3.36 24.56 0.51
CA LEU A 208 2.70 24.16 1.75
C LEU A 208 1.48 25.05 2.04
N LEU A 209 1.62 26.36 1.87
CA LEU A 209 0.52 27.32 2.01
C LEU A 209 -0.58 27.10 0.96
N GLU A 210 -0.21 26.88 -0.31
CA GLU A 210 -1.14 26.56 -1.40
C GLU A 210 -1.93 25.27 -1.12
N TYR A 211 -1.32 24.29 -0.45
CA TYR A 211 -1.96 23.04 -0.03
C TYR A 211 -2.71 23.14 1.31
N GLY A 212 -2.81 24.34 1.88
CA GLY A 212 -3.62 24.63 3.06
C GLY A 212 -2.93 24.42 4.41
N ALA A 213 -1.60 24.29 4.44
CA ALA A 213 -0.86 24.33 5.70
C ALA A 213 -0.98 25.72 6.35
N THR A 214 -1.17 25.77 7.66
CA THR A 214 -1.32 27.03 8.39
C THR A 214 -0.03 27.40 9.12
N PRO A 215 0.31 28.70 9.22
CA PRO A 215 1.48 29.16 9.95
C PRO A 215 1.21 29.37 11.45
N LEU A 216 0.07 28.91 11.98
CA LEU A 216 -0.41 29.26 13.31
C LEU A 216 0.04 28.31 14.41
N GLU A 217 0.41 27.08 14.05
CA GLU A 217 0.88 26.07 15.01
C GLU A 217 2.13 26.54 15.73
N ARG A 218 2.26 26.16 17.00
CA ARG A 218 3.37 26.54 17.87
C ARG A 218 4.23 25.34 18.22
N ASP A 219 5.53 25.50 18.11
CA ASP A 219 6.48 24.51 18.59
C ASP A 219 6.64 24.54 20.13
N ILE A 220 7.50 23.68 20.67
CA ILE A 220 7.77 23.60 22.12
C ILE A 220 8.38 24.89 22.71
N TRP A 221 8.90 25.80 21.89
CA TRP A 221 9.38 27.12 22.32
C TRP A 221 8.29 28.20 22.21
N GLY A 222 7.10 27.81 21.74
CA GLY A 222 5.97 28.71 21.51
C GLY A 222 6.08 29.52 20.23
N TRP A 223 7.05 29.24 19.35
CA TRP A 223 7.24 29.98 18.11
C TRP A 223 6.34 29.43 17.01
N THR A 224 5.78 30.34 16.23
CA THR A 224 5.08 30.02 14.99
C THR A 224 6.06 30.01 13.80
N ALA A 225 5.60 29.48 12.66
CA ALA A 225 6.38 29.56 11.42
C ALA A 225 6.63 31.02 10.98
N VAL A 226 5.72 31.96 11.32
CA VAL A 226 5.91 33.40 11.06
C VAL A 226 7.01 33.98 11.94
N ASP A 227 6.98 33.68 13.24
CA ASP A 227 8.01 34.12 14.19
C ASP A 227 9.39 33.63 13.75
N GLU A 228 9.48 32.36 13.33
CA GLU A 228 10.71 31.79 12.80
C GLU A 228 11.19 32.47 11.50
N ALA A 229 10.26 32.88 10.64
CA ALA A 229 10.58 33.60 9.41
C ALA A 229 11.09 35.03 9.68
N GLN A 230 10.56 35.72 10.69
CA GLN A 230 11.03 37.07 11.06
C GLN A 230 12.51 37.06 11.46
N HIS A 231 12.95 36.02 12.16
CA HIS A 231 14.34 35.87 12.59
C HIS A 231 15.28 35.43 11.46
N ASN A 232 14.82 34.52 10.57
CA ASN A 232 15.72 33.81 9.66
C ASN A 232 15.55 34.16 8.18
N LEU A 233 14.37 34.64 7.75
CA LEU A 233 14.06 34.89 6.35
C LEU A 233 12.94 35.94 6.14
N PRO A 234 13.21 37.24 6.36
CA PRO A 234 12.19 38.29 6.25
C PRO A 234 11.52 38.38 4.86
N SER A 235 12.21 37.94 3.81
CA SER A 235 11.72 38.00 2.43
C SER A 235 10.48 37.12 2.18
N ILE A 236 10.27 36.06 2.97
CA ILE A 236 9.10 35.18 2.83
C ILE A 236 7.89 35.63 3.63
N LEU A 237 8.01 36.66 4.48
CA LEU A 237 6.89 37.21 5.26
C LEU A 237 5.73 37.66 4.36
N THR A 238 6.06 38.10 3.14
CA THR A 238 5.08 38.45 2.11
C THR A 238 4.13 37.31 1.74
N LEU A 239 4.55 36.05 1.94
CA LEU A 239 3.72 34.87 1.66
C LEU A 239 2.70 34.58 2.78
N PHE A 240 2.91 35.12 3.99
CA PHE A 240 2.04 34.87 5.15
C PHE A 240 0.95 35.92 5.35
N HIS A 241 0.91 36.99 4.54
CA HIS A 241 -0.06 38.08 4.64
C HIS A 241 -1.55 37.68 4.80
N PRO A 242 -2.06 36.55 4.26
CA PRO A 242 -3.45 36.15 4.49
C PRO A 242 -3.74 35.65 5.92
N PHE A 243 -2.71 35.38 6.73
CA PHE A 243 -2.80 34.69 8.02
C PHE A 243 -2.31 35.52 9.21
N THR A 244 -1.85 36.74 8.95
CA THR A 244 -1.35 37.72 9.93
C THR A 244 -2.41 38.73 10.32
#